data_AF-A0A972XJ73-F1
#
_entry.id   AF-A0A972XJ73-F1
#
_cell.length_a   1.000
_cell.length_b   1.000
_cell.length_c   1.000
_cell.angle_alpha   90.00
_cell.angle_beta   90.00
_cell.angle_gamma   90.00
#
_symmetry.space_group_name_H-M   'P 1'
#
loop_
_entity.id
_entity.type
_entity.pdbx_description
1 polymer ?
#
loop_
_entity_poly.entity_id
_entity_poly.type
_entity_poly.pdbx_seq_one_letter_code
_entity_poly.pdbx_strand_id
1 'polypeptide(L)'
;MTRTRQIPELHVGRGTQAGPLTVFPVWSSEPELTSVAIGVGAQVEAGEREGSPVVGELIVKNLGTTIALLVEGELLEGGWQHRALRHDLILNPGSTMVA
;
A
#
# COMPACT_ATOMS: atom_id res chain seq x y z
N MET A 1 26.45 3.60 8.19
CA MET A 1 26.72 2.69 7.07
C MET A 1 25.54 2.75 6.12
N THR A 2 25.66 3.49 5.01
CA THR A 2 24.59 3.59 4.00
C THR A 2 24.70 2.38 3.09
N ARG A 3 23.80 1.41 3.24
CA ARG A 3 23.74 0.23 2.37
C ARG A 3 23.23 0.71 1.01
N THR A 4 24.07 0.70 -0.02
CA THR A 4 23.64 0.96 -1.41
C THR A 4 22.55 -0.06 -1.74
N ARG A 5 21.31 0.41 -1.91
CA ARG A 5 20.18 -0.46 -2.21
C ARG A 5 20.30 -0.86 -3.67
N GLN A 6 20.87 -2.04 -3.93
CA GLN A 6 20.84 -2.59 -5.28
C GLN A 6 19.42 -3.04 -5.58
N ILE A 7 18.90 -2.60 -6.73
CA ILE A 7 17.66 -3.14 -7.29
C ILE A 7 17.94 -4.61 -7.61
N PRO A 8 17.07 -5.54 -7.19
CA PRO A 8 17.27 -6.95 -7.45
C PRO A 8 17.26 -7.24 -8.96
N GLU A 9 17.87 -8.34 -9.38
CA GLU A 9 17.75 -8.80 -10.76
C GLU A 9 16.28 -9.10 -11.06
N LEU A 10 15.75 -8.49 -12.12
CA LEU A 10 14.39 -8.69 -12.57
C LEU A 10 14.40 -9.54 -13.84
N HIS A 11 13.67 -10.64 -13.80
CA HIS A 11 13.40 -11.47 -14.97
C HIS A 11 12.14 -10.96 -15.67
N VAL A 12 12.16 -10.93 -17.00
CA VAL A 12 11.00 -10.59 -17.84
C VAL A 12 10.62 -11.82 -18.64
N GLY A 13 9.39 -12.30 -18.44
CA GLY A 13 8.89 -13.48 -19.15
C GLY A 13 8.32 -13.14 -20.52
N ARG A 14 7.79 -14.17 -21.17
CA ARG A 14 7.17 -14.02 -22.48
C ARG A 14 5.89 -13.20 -22.41
N GLY A 15 5.77 -12.22 -23.31
CA GLY A 15 4.57 -11.41 -23.44
C GLY A 15 3.34 -12.23 -23.84
N THR A 16 2.19 -11.93 -23.23
CA THR A 16 0.88 -12.50 -23.54
C THR A 16 -0.11 -11.38 -23.87
N GLN A 17 -1.02 -11.60 -24.82
CA GLN A 17 -2.01 -10.59 -25.18
C GLN A 17 -3.17 -10.53 -24.17
N ALA A 18 -3.49 -9.31 -23.74
CA ALA A 18 -4.66 -8.96 -22.94
C ALA A 18 -5.43 -7.83 -23.63
N GLY A 19 -6.34 -8.19 -24.53
CA GLY A 19 -7.06 -7.23 -25.37
C GLY A 19 -6.09 -6.42 -26.26
N PRO A 20 -6.07 -5.08 -26.18
CA PRO A 20 -5.14 -4.25 -26.94
C PRO A 20 -3.73 -4.16 -26.32
N LEU A 21 -3.47 -4.81 -25.19
CA LEU A 21 -2.20 -4.69 -24.44
C LEU A 21 -1.40 -5.99 -24.46
N THR A 22 -0.11 -5.90 -24.78
CA THR A 22 0.84 -6.99 -24.54
C THR A 22 1.36 -6.89 -23.10
N VAL A 23 1.10 -7.90 -22.30
CA VAL A 23 1.49 -7.96 -20.89
C VAL A 23 2.71 -8.85 -20.72
N PHE A 24 3.74 -8.34 -20.07
CA PHE A 24 4.97 -9.08 -19.75
C PHE A 24 5.02 -9.34 -18.25
N PRO A 25 5.09 -10.60 -17.80
CA PRO A 25 5.30 -10.89 -16.38
C PRO A 25 6.72 -10.49 -15.97
N VAL A 26 6.85 -9.88 -14.79
CA VAL A 26 8.13 -9.47 -14.19
C VAL A 26 8.23 -10.07 -12.79
N TRP A 27 9.36 -10.69 -12.46
CA TRP A 27 9.60 -11.27 -11.13
C TRP A 27 11.08 -11.20 -10.75
N SER A 28 11.37 -11.41 -9.47
CA SER A 28 12.74 -11.54 -8.94
C SER A 28 12.93 -12.94 -8.36
N SER A 29 14.16 -13.45 -8.42
CA SER A 29 14.55 -14.70 -7.73
C SER A 29 14.96 -14.46 -6.27
N GLU A 30 15.02 -13.20 -5.84
CA GLU A 30 15.32 -12.82 -4.46
C GLU A 30 14.18 -13.23 -3.50
N PRO A 31 14.49 -13.48 -2.21
CA PRO A 31 13.47 -13.74 -1.20
C PRO A 31 12.40 -12.65 -1.18
N GLU A 32 11.15 -13.05 -0.96
CA GLU A 32 10.03 -12.13 -0.85
C GLU A 32 10.33 -11.03 0.19
N LEU A 33 10.01 -9.77 -0.17
CA LEU A 33 10.02 -8.65 0.77
C LEU A 33 8.86 -8.82 1.75
N THR A 34 9.02 -9.70 2.73
CA THR A 34 8.01 -10.00 3.76
C THR A 34 7.78 -8.87 4.76
N SER A 35 8.52 -7.76 4.64
CA SER A 35 8.45 -6.64 5.58
C SER A 35 7.37 -5.59 5.26
N VAL A 36 6.74 -5.66 4.08
CA VAL A 36 5.73 -4.68 3.64
C VAL A 36 4.47 -5.41 3.14
N ALA A 37 3.32 -5.05 3.69
CA ALA A 37 2.00 -5.46 3.22
C ALA A 37 1.36 -4.35 2.36
N ILE A 38 0.64 -4.74 1.32
CA ILE A 38 -0.06 -3.86 0.38
C ILE A 38 -1.49 -4.35 0.13
N GLY A 39 -2.38 -3.47 -0.33
CA GLY A 39 -3.77 -3.78 -0.65
C GLY A 39 -4.48 -4.55 0.46
N VAL A 40 -5.21 -5.61 0.10
CA VAL A 40 -5.96 -6.45 1.07
C VAL A 40 -5.09 -7.20 2.07
N GLY A 41 -3.78 -7.31 1.82
CA GLY A 41 -2.83 -7.88 2.77
C GLY A 41 -2.47 -6.91 3.90
N ALA A 42 -2.65 -5.60 3.70
CA ALA A 42 -2.42 -4.59 4.71
C ALA A 42 -3.59 -4.58 5.70
N GLN A 43 -3.30 -4.87 6.98
CA GLN A 43 -4.31 -4.84 8.05
C GLN A 43 -4.51 -3.42 8.54
N VAL A 44 -5.13 -2.59 7.70
CA VAL A 44 -5.35 -1.17 7.96
C VAL A 44 -6.82 -0.89 8.24
N GLU A 45 -7.07 -0.12 9.29
CA GLU A 45 -8.39 0.39 9.65
C GLU A 45 -8.45 1.90 9.36
N ALA A 46 -9.56 2.35 8.78
CA ALA A 46 -9.85 3.76 8.53
C ALA A 46 -11.09 4.22 9.33
N GLY A 47 -10.98 5.37 10.00
CA GLY A 47 -12.03 5.94 10.84
C GLY A 47 -12.03 7.46 10.85
N GLU A 48 -13.10 8.07 11.37
CA GLU A 48 -13.17 9.53 11.50
C GLU A 48 -12.31 10.01 12.68
N ARG A 49 -11.92 11.29 12.63
CA ARG A 49 -11.30 11.96 13.77
C ARG A 49 -12.27 11.99 14.95
N GLU A 50 -11.81 11.55 16.11
CA GLU A 50 -12.63 11.53 17.32
C GLU A 50 -13.08 12.95 17.72
N GLY A 51 -14.38 13.12 17.96
CA GLY A 51 -14.99 14.38 18.39
C GLY A 51 -15.06 15.50 17.34
N SER A 52 -14.34 15.38 16.22
CA SER A 52 -14.31 16.41 15.16
C SER A 52 -14.00 15.82 13.78
N PRO A 53 -14.96 15.13 13.13
CA PRO A 53 -14.81 14.67 11.75
C PRO A 53 -14.50 15.84 10.80
N VAL A 54 -13.58 15.63 9.86
CA VAL A 54 -13.18 16.64 8.86
C VAL A 54 -13.34 16.05 7.47
N VAL A 55 -13.99 16.80 6.57
CA VAL A 55 -14.11 16.38 5.17
C VAL A 55 -12.74 16.37 4.53
N GLY A 56 -12.32 15.20 4.06
CA GLY A 56 -11.03 15.00 3.42
C GLY A 56 -9.92 14.50 4.35
N GLU A 57 -10.22 14.23 5.62
CA GLU A 57 -9.28 13.60 6.56
C GLU A 57 -9.89 12.32 7.13
N LEU A 58 -9.09 11.26 7.18
CA LEU A 58 -9.39 10.03 7.92
C LEU A 58 -8.24 9.67 8.85
N ILE A 59 -8.56 9.11 10.01
CA ILE A 59 -7.59 8.42 10.84
C ILE A 59 -7.37 7.04 10.25
N VAL A 60 -6.12 6.76 9.90
CA VAL A 60 -5.71 5.47 9.35
C VAL A 60 -4.74 4.83 10.32
N LYS A 61 -5.00 3.57 10.68
CA LYS A 61 -4.22 2.81 11.66
C LYS A 61 -3.79 1.48 11.08
N ASN A 62 -2.48 1.19 11.17
CA ASN A 62 -1.97 -0.13 10.84
C ASN A 62 -2.10 -1.05 12.06
N LEU A 63 -3.01 -2.01 11.99
CA LEU A 63 -3.25 -3.04 13.01
C LEU A 63 -2.33 -4.26 12.87
N GLY A 64 -1.62 -4.36 11.75
CA GLY A 64 -0.73 -5.48 11.44
C GLY A 64 0.62 -5.42 12.14
N THR A 65 1.41 -6.47 11.93
CA THR A 65 2.78 -6.60 12.46
C THR A 65 3.87 -6.21 11.45
N THR A 66 3.51 -5.85 10.22
CA THR A 66 4.42 -5.42 9.14
C THR A 66 4.10 -3.99 8.70
N ILE A 67 5.01 -3.37 7.96
CA ILE A 67 4.77 -2.04 7.38
C ILE A 67 3.63 -2.15 6.39
N ALA A 68 2.65 -1.26 6.45
CA ALA A 68 1.62 -1.15 5.41
C ALA A 68 2.01 -0.04 4.42
N LEU A 69 2.00 -0.36 3.13
CA LEU A 69 2.07 0.62 2.04
C LEU A 69 0.69 0.72 1.41
N LEU A 70 0.10 1.90 1.53
CA LEU A 70 -1.15 2.26 0.85
C LEU A 70 -0.78 3.12 -0.35
N VAL A 71 -1.30 2.76 -1.53
CA VAL A 71 -0.94 3.47 -2.77
C VAL A 71 -2.04 4.45 -3.18
N GLU A 72 -1.64 5.54 -3.82
CA GLU A 72 -2.56 6.53 -4.37
C GLU A 72 -3.67 5.86 -5.21
N GLY A 73 -4.90 6.29 -4.98
CA GLY A 73 -6.09 5.75 -5.63
C GLY A 73 -6.73 4.54 -4.93
N GLU A 74 -6.08 3.94 -3.92
CA GLU A 74 -6.75 2.93 -3.08
C GLU A 74 -7.95 3.53 -2.34
N LEU A 75 -9.02 2.74 -2.22
CA LEU A 75 -10.22 3.14 -1.50
C LEU A 75 -10.08 2.82 -0.02
N LEU A 76 -10.10 3.85 0.82
CA LEU A 76 -10.24 3.72 2.26
C LEU A 76 -11.72 3.51 2.59
N GLU A 77 -12.07 2.28 2.94
CA GLU A 77 -13.40 1.90 3.39
C GLU A 77 -13.48 2.01 4.92
N GLY A 78 -14.47 2.75 5.40
CA GLY A 78 -14.60 3.11 6.81
C GLY A 78 -15.08 4.56 6.99
N GLY A 79 -15.04 5.04 8.23
CA GLY A 79 -15.55 6.35 8.60
C GLY A 79 -17.02 6.56 8.22
N TRP A 80 -17.41 7.81 7.98
CA TRP A 80 -18.78 8.14 7.53
C TRP A 80 -18.91 8.11 6.00
N GLN A 81 -17.79 8.22 5.28
CA GLN A 81 -17.70 8.16 3.83
C GLN A 81 -16.41 7.45 3.40
N HIS A 82 -16.51 6.61 2.38
CA HIS A 82 -15.33 6.03 1.74
C HIS A 82 -14.59 7.11 0.96
N ARG A 83 -13.26 7.06 0.97
CA ARG A 83 -12.41 8.08 0.34
C ARG A 83 -11.27 7.42 -0.41
N ALA A 84 -10.93 7.93 -1.59
CA ALA A 84 -9.74 7.50 -2.30
C ALA A 84 -8.50 8.21 -1.71
N LEU A 85 -7.43 7.46 -1.51
CA LEU A 85 -6.17 7.99 -1.03
C LEU A 85 -5.55 8.91 -2.09
N ARG A 86 -5.10 10.10 -1.69
CA ARG A 86 -4.57 11.11 -2.62
C ARG A 86 -3.06 10.99 -2.86
N HIS A 87 -2.33 10.38 -1.93
CA HIS A 87 -0.87 10.21 -2.00
C HIS A 87 -0.48 8.91 -1.30
N ASP A 88 0.61 8.28 -1.75
CA ASP A 88 1.13 7.07 -1.12
C ASP A 88 1.42 7.29 0.37
N LEU A 89 1.03 6.33 1.22
CA LEU A 89 1.29 6.35 2.66
C LEU A 89 2.05 5.10 3.09
N ILE A 90 3.07 5.31 3.93
CA ILE A 90 3.79 4.25 4.62
C ILE A 90 3.44 4.31 6.11
N LEU A 91 2.85 3.23 6.62
CA LEU A 91 2.45 3.11 8.02
C LEU A 91 3.25 2.00 8.70
N ASN A 92 4.03 2.37 9.72
CA ASN A 92 4.70 1.39 10.57
C ASN A 92 3.67 0.56 11.36
N PRO A 93 4.02 -0.67 11.79
CA PRO A 93 3.17 -1.48 12.66
C PRO A 93 2.68 -0.70 13.89
N GLY A 94 1.37 -0.75 14.16
CA GLY A 94 0.76 -0.08 15.31
C GLY A 94 0.68 1.44 15.23
N SER A 95 1.14 2.05 14.14
CA SER A 95 1.08 3.51 13.97
C SER A 95 -0.30 3.98 13.50
N THR A 96 -0.60 5.23 13.83
CA THR A 96 -1.81 5.95 13.45
C THR A 96 -1.42 7.27 12.82
N MET A 97 -2.07 7.65 11.72
CA MET A 97 -1.83 8.91 11.02
C MET A 97 -3.14 9.47 10.45
N VAL A 98 -3.15 10.77 10.15
CA VAL A 98 -4.21 11.39 9.36
C VAL A 98 -3.85 11.25 7.88
N ALA A 99 -4.78 10.71 7.10
CA ALA A 99 -4.70 10.54 5.64
C ALA A 99 -5.69 11.46 4.94
#